data_AF-A0A4Q4SAI0-F1
#
_entry.id   AF-A0A4Q4SAI0-F1
#
_cell.length_a   1.000
_cell.length_b   1.000
_cell.length_c   1.000
_cell.angle_alpha   90.00
_cell.angle_beta   90.00
_cell.angle_gamma   90.00
#
_symmetry.space_group_name_H-M   'P 1'
#
loop_
_entity.id
_entity.type
_entity.pdbx_description
1 polymer ?
#
loop_
_entity_poly.entity_id
_entity_poly.type
_entity_poly.pdbx_seq_one_letter_code
_entity_poly.pdbx_strand_id
1 'polypeptide(L)'
;MATYRNVLLIGGSGTLGSVVLKILLDSPYDTTVLSRQQSSSQFPEGVHVIRADYDDPDSLKSAMRGQDVVISTIGGAATGDQNRFIDAAVAAGVKRFLPSEYGPNTQDPRVVEFIPILPFKVQTVDYLRSKEDRMEWTSLVTGLWFDWALRDGHLGFDLVNKTATLTDEGTTEFTVSTLESVGNAIIKILDHPEETKNIHVYTSSFNLSQNNLLTVLQKIDGQDWTVKQRASKDFVEEGHRRVQKGDYSGIPLLVRALATGPVNLGDSRPGGLWDERLGLEREDLEQVVRRVVAEKRNGTATA
;
A
#
# COMPACT_ATOMS: atom_id res chain seq x y z
N MET A 1 25.54 8.05 11.23
CA MET A 1 24.30 7.45 10.68
C MET A 1 23.18 8.39 11.02
N ALA A 2 22.35 8.81 10.05
CA ALA A 2 21.17 9.59 10.36
C ALA A 2 20.25 8.74 11.25
N THR A 3 20.12 9.11 12.52
CA THR A 3 19.17 8.47 13.43
C THR A 3 17.86 9.25 13.32
N TYR A 4 16.85 8.61 12.73
CA TYR A 4 15.49 9.13 12.78
C TYR A 4 14.90 8.83 14.15
N ARG A 5 14.19 9.79 14.73
CA ARG A 5 13.52 9.66 16.02
C ARG A 5 12.06 10.05 15.93
N ASN A 6 11.77 11.23 15.38
CA ASN A 6 10.41 11.76 15.29
C ASN A 6 9.79 11.42 13.94
N VAL A 7 8.69 10.66 13.94
CA VAL A 7 8.03 10.18 12.73
C VAL A 7 6.61 10.71 12.69
N LEU A 8 6.28 11.44 11.62
CA LEU A 8 4.94 11.94 11.37
C LEU A 8 4.23 11.09 10.31
N LEU A 9 3.09 10.51 10.68
CA LEU A 9 2.23 9.73 9.81
C LEU A 9 1.03 10.55 9.34
N ILE A 10 0.89 10.73 8.03
CA ILE A 10 -0.29 11.34 7.40
C ILE A 10 -1.23 10.22 6.95
N GLY A 11 -2.51 10.31 7.33
CA GLY A 11 -3.50 9.31 6.91
C GLY A 11 -3.54 8.06 7.81
N GLY A 12 -3.13 8.19 9.07
CA GLY A 12 -3.07 7.08 10.04
C GLY A 12 -4.40 6.41 10.41
N SER A 13 -5.54 6.88 9.89
CA SER A 13 -6.85 6.24 10.07
C SER A 13 -7.35 5.48 8.84
N GLY A 14 -6.54 5.41 7.77
CA GLY A 14 -6.88 4.65 6.56
C GLY A 14 -6.49 3.18 6.65
N THR A 15 -6.87 2.37 5.66
CA THR A 15 -6.63 0.91 5.61
C THR A 15 -5.18 0.52 5.89
N LEU A 16 -4.22 1.16 5.22
CA LEU A 16 -2.80 0.93 5.49
C LEU A 16 -2.33 1.75 6.71
N GLY A 17 -2.81 2.99 6.81
CA GLY A 17 -2.37 3.93 7.85
C GLY A 17 -2.61 3.43 9.27
N SER A 18 -3.71 2.73 9.56
CA SER A 18 -3.98 2.21 10.92
C SER A 18 -3.01 1.08 11.29
N VAL A 19 -2.65 0.22 10.32
CA VAL A 19 -1.65 -0.83 10.50
C VAL A 19 -0.25 -0.23 10.71
N VAL A 20 0.13 0.75 9.89
CA VAL A 20 1.42 1.46 10.03
C VAL A 20 1.48 2.20 11.36
N LEU A 21 0.40 2.85 11.79
CA LEU A 21 0.34 3.52 13.09
C LEU A 21 0.58 2.54 14.23
N LYS A 22 -0.10 1.38 14.22
CA LYS A 22 0.09 0.36 15.26
C LYS A 22 1.57 -0.08 15.35
N ILE A 23 2.18 -0.40 14.21
CA ILE A 23 3.58 -0.82 14.15
C ILE A 23 4.52 0.29 14.63
N LEU A 24 4.26 1.56 14.27
CA LEU A 24 5.03 2.71 14.73
C LEU A 24 4.96 2.91 16.24
N LEU A 25 3.80 2.65 16.86
CA LEU A 25 3.62 2.76 18.32
C LEU A 25 4.34 1.64 19.09
N ASP A 26 4.53 0.48 18.46
CA ASP A 26 5.32 -0.64 18.99
C ASP A 26 6.83 -0.51 18.66
N SER A 27 7.21 0.53 17.92
CA SER A 27 8.58 0.81 17.48
C SER A 27 9.27 1.87 18.35
N PRO A 28 10.61 2.03 18.30
CA PRO A 28 11.31 3.03 19.10
C PRO A 28 11.13 4.49 18.63
N TYR A 29 10.21 4.76 17.70
CA TYR A 29 9.97 6.08 17.11
C TYR A 29 8.97 6.90 17.91
N ASP A 30 9.26 8.19 18.11
CA ASP A 30 8.31 9.14 18.69
C ASP A 30 7.29 9.51 17.60
N THR A 31 6.11 8.89 17.67
CA THR A 31 5.12 8.92 16.58
C THR A 31 4.11 10.04 16.75
N THR A 32 3.94 10.84 15.70
CA THR A 32 2.91 11.87 15.57
C THR A 32 1.97 11.53 14.42
N VAL A 33 0.66 11.65 14.62
CA VAL A 33 -0.31 11.54 13.53
C VAL A 33 -0.73 12.92 13.07
N LEU A 34 -0.60 13.19 11.77
CA LEU A 34 -1.21 14.34 11.13
C LEU A 34 -2.60 13.98 10.61
N SER A 35 -3.59 14.70 11.12
CA SER A 35 -4.98 14.58 10.70
C SER A 35 -5.48 15.93 10.19
N ARG A 36 -6.39 15.89 9.22
CA ARG A 36 -7.03 17.10 8.70
C ARG A 36 -7.87 17.76 9.79
N GLN A 37 -7.88 19.09 9.85
CA GLN A 37 -8.51 19.86 10.93
C GLN A 37 -9.95 19.48 11.24
N GLN A 38 -10.74 19.24 10.18
CA GLN A 38 -12.16 18.87 10.29
C GLN A 38 -12.39 17.36 10.46
N SER A 39 -11.33 16.55 10.58
CA SER A 39 -11.46 15.10 10.70
C SER A 39 -12.01 14.69 12.07
N SER A 40 -12.99 13.79 12.05
CA SER A 40 -13.54 13.11 13.22
C SER A 40 -12.86 11.77 13.53
N SER A 41 -11.80 11.40 12.79
CA SER A 41 -11.05 10.16 13.04
C SER A 41 -10.58 10.08 14.49
N GLN A 42 -10.77 8.91 15.09
CA GLN A 42 -10.28 8.58 16.42
C GLN A 42 -8.98 7.78 16.29
N PHE A 43 -8.10 7.96 17.26
CA PHE A 43 -6.81 7.28 17.35
C PHE A 43 -6.69 6.64 18.75
N PRO A 44 -5.84 5.61 18.91
CA PRO A 44 -5.57 5.02 20.22
C PRO A 44 -5.17 6.08 21.26
N GLU A 45 -5.48 5.81 22.53
CA GLU A 45 -5.09 6.68 23.63
C GLU A 45 -3.56 6.80 23.70
N GLY A 46 -3.07 8.01 23.99
CA GLY A 46 -1.62 8.29 24.08
C GLY A 46 -0.94 8.66 22.75
N VAL A 47 -1.61 8.51 21.60
CA VAL A 47 -1.06 8.97 20.32
C VAL A 47 -1.07 10.49 20.25
N HIS A 48 0.08 11.11 19.93
CA HIS A 48 0.13 12.54 19.65
C HIS A 48 -0.52 12.82 18.30
N VAL A 49 -1.62 13.58 18.28
CA VAL A 49 -2.34 13.94 17.05
C VAL A 49 -2.27 15.44 16.82
N ILE A 50 -1.70 15.86 15.69
CA ILE A 50 -1.75 17.24 15.22
C ILE A 50 -2.89 17.34 14.21
N ARG A 51 -3.79 18.29 14.45
CA ARG A 51 -4.86 18.65 13.50
C ARG A 51 -4.44 19.90 12.73
N ALA A 52 -4.31 19.77 11.41
CA ALA A 52 -3.86 20.83 10.53
C ALA A 52 -4.86 21.09 9.41
N ASP A 53 -5.03 22.36 9.03
CA ASP A 53 -5.60 22.69 7.73
C ASP A 53 -4.60 22.28 6.65
N TYR A 54 -5.06 21.48 5.70
CA TYR A 54 -4.23 20.98 4.62
C TYR A 54 -4.14 21.98 3.47
N ASP A 55 -5.06 22.95 3.39
CA ASP A 55 -5.04 24.01 2.38
C ASP A 55 -4.16 25.20 2.80
N ASP A 56 -3.70 25.24 4.05
CA ASP A 56 -2.78 26.26 4.57
C ASP A 56 -1.34 25.72 4.68
N PRO A 57 -0.39 26.21 3.85
CA PRO A 57 1.02 25.82 3.93
C PRO A 57 1.69 26.08 5.28
N ASP A 58 1.32 27.15 5.99
CA ASP A 58 1.93 27.49 7.29
C ASP A 58 1.44 26.56 8.40
N SER A 59 0.17 26.16 8.35
CA SER A 59 -0.43 25.10 9.18
C SER A 59 0.31 23.78 8.98
N LEU A 60 0.49 23.31 7.73
CA LEU A 60 1.22 22.09 7.42
C LEU A 60 2.69 22.14 7.86
N LYS A 61 3.39 23.25 7.55
CA LYS A 61 4.78 23.46 7.96
C LYS A 61 4.91 23.41 9.48
N SER A 62 4.00 24.07 10.21
CA SER A 62 4.02 24.08 11.67
C SER A 62 3.80 22.68 12.26
N ALA A 63 2.92 21.89 11.65
CA ALA A 63 2.69 20.50 12.05
C ALA A 63 3.91 19.59 11.83
N MET A 64 4.75 19.88 10.83
CA MET A 64 5.92 19.08 10.49
C MET A 64 7.22 19.55 11.16
N ARG A 65 7.22 20.66 11.90
CA ARG A 65 8.41 21.16 12.61
C ARG A 65 8.92 20.14 13.63
N GLY A 66 10.22 19.88 13.59
CA GLY A 66 10.88 18.95 14.51
C GLY A 66 10.72 17.48 14.16
N GLN A 67 10.01 17.14 13.08
CA GLN A 67 9.88 15.78 12.58
C GLN A 67 11.11 15.41 11.74
N ASP A 68 11.60 14.19 11.89
CA ASP A 68 12.70 13.67 11.07
C ASP A 68 12.18 13.06 9.78
N VAL A 69 11.06 12.35 9.87
CA VAL A 69 10.48 11.59 8.77
C VAL A 69 9.00 11.90 8.64
N VAL A 70 8.52 12.03 7.40
CA VAL A 70 7.10 12.06 7.08
C VAL A 70 6.73 10.84 6.26
N ILE A 71 5.72 10.10 6.70
CA ILE A 71 5.16 8.93 6.01
C ILE A 71 3.74 9.28 5.58
N SER A 72 3.47 9.26 4.29
CA SER A 72 2.14 9.54 3.75
C SER A 72 1.44 8.23 3.36
N THR A 73 0.33 7.89 4.00
CA THR A 73 -0.53 6.74 3.63
C THR A 73 -1.90 7.19 3.13
N ILE A 74 -1.99 8.39 2.54
CA ILE A 74 -3.26 8.93 2.04
C ILE A 74 -3.79 8.12 0.84
N GLY A 75 -5.10 7.95 0.75
CA GLY A 75 -5.75 7.17 -0.32
C GLY A 75 -5.69 7.84 -1.71
N GLY A 76 -5.82 7.03 -2.76
CA GLY A 76 -5.69 7.44 -4.16
C GLY A 76 -6.60 8.59 -4.64
N ALA A 77 -7.75 8.83 -4.00
CA ALA A 77 -8.59 10.00 -4.32
C ALA A 77 -7.97 11.34 -3.88
N ALA A 78 -6.98 11.30 -2.99
CA ALA A 78 -6.22 12.46 -2.49
C ALA A 78 -4.78 12.52 -3.01
N THR A 79 -4.33 11.55 -3.85
CA THR A 79 -2.92 11.48 -4.29
C THR A 79 -2.53 12.50 -5.35
N GLY A 80 -3.47 13.22 -5.95
CA GLY A 80 -3.16 14.35 -6.85
C GLY A 80 -2.48 15.53 -6.16
N ASP A 81 -2.31 15.47 -4.84
CA ASP A 81 -2.01 16.63 -4.01
C ASP A 81 -1.05 16.33 -2.85
N GLN A 82 -0.01 15.53 -3.12
CA GLN A 82 1.04 15.29 -2.11
C GLN A 82 2.10 16.40 -2.08
N ASN A 83 2.19 17.21 -3.14
CA ASN A 83 3.22 18.25 -3.28
C ASN A 83 3.16 19.28 -2.15
N ARG A 84 1.96 19.63 -1.66
CA ARG A 84 1.81 20.53 -0.50
C ARG A 84 2.44 19.97 0.78
N PHE A 85 2.33 18.65 1.01
CA PHE A 85 2.96 18.00 2.16
C PHE A 85 4.47 17.93 1.98
N ILE A 86 4.93 17.70 0.75
CA ILE A 86 6.35 17.70 0.39
C ILE A 86 6.95 19.10 0.64
N ASP A 87 6.29 20.15 0.17
CA ASP A 87 6.74 21.54 0.35
C ASP A 87 6.76 21.93 1.83
N ALA A 88 5.74 21.56 2.59
CA ALA A 88 5.70 21.76 4.03
C ALA A 88 6.82 21.01 4.76
N ALA A 89 7.08 19.75 4.40
CA ALA A 89 8.14 18.92 4.97
C ALA A 89 9.53 19.54 4.69
N VAL A 90 9.78 19.94 3.44
CA VAL A 90 10.99 20.64 3.01
C VAL A 90 11.15 21.98 3.75
N ALA A 91 10.06 22.75 3.94
CA ALA A 91 10.09 24.01 4.66
C ALA A 91 10.25 23.85 6.18
N ALA A 92 9.86 22.70 6.74
CA ALA A 92 10.01 22.35 8.15
C ALA A 92 11.38 21.71 8.47
N GLY A 93 12.17 21.35 7.45
CA GLY A 93 13.47 20.70 7.60
C GLY A 93 13.39 19.19 7.86
N VAL A 94 12.32 18.54 7.40
CA VAL A 94 12.17 17.08 7.44
C VAL A 94 13.29 16.44 6.63
N LYS A 95 13.87 15.36 7.15
CA LYS A 95 15.03 14.68 6.56
C LYS A 95 14.61 13.69 5.47
N ARG A 96 13.52 12.94 5.68
CA ARG A 96 13.04 11.93 4.74
C ARG A 96 11.52 11.93 4.56
N PHE A 97 11.07 11.71 3.33
CA PHE A 97 9.65 11.59 2.99
C PHE A 97 9.35 10.25 2.29
N LEU A 98 8.39 9.49 2.81
CA LEU A 98 7.85 8.29 2.17
C LEU A 98 6.47 8.64 1.59
N PRO A 99 6.33 8.79 0.26
CA PRO A 99 5.05 9.11 -0.36
C PRO A 99 4.08 7.94 -0.30
N SER A 100 2.79 8.22 -0.50
CA SER A 100 1.77 7.18 -0.66
C SER A 100 1.99 6.47 -1.98
N GLU A 101 2.77 5.39 -1.97
CA GLU A 101 3.13 4.55 -3.12
C GLU A 101 2.61 3.12 -2.96
N TYR A 102 3.11 2.37 -1.97
CA TYR A 102 2.66 1.08 -1.37
C TYR A 102 1.77 0.18 -2.23
N GLY A 103 2.11 0.01 -3.50
CA GLY A 103 1.19 -0.55 -4.49
C GLY A 103 1.91 -1.10 -5.72
N PRO A 104 1.27 -1.01 -6.91
CA PRO A 104 1.88 -1.43 -8.17
C PRO A 104 3.19 -0.68 -8.48
N ASN A 105 4.02 -1.28 -9.32
CA ASN A 105 5.29 -0.70 -9.75
C ASN A 105 5.09 0.54 -10.64
N THR A 106 5.16 1.73 -10.04
CA THR A 106 5.05 3.02 -10.74
C THR A 106 6.28 3.37 -11.58
N GLN A 107 7.38 2.60 -11.49
CA GLN A 107 8.53 2.75 -12.39
C GLN A 107 8.32 2.11 -13.76
N ASP A 108 7.36 1.19 -13.92
CA ASP A 108 7.06 0.58 -15.21
C ASP A 108 5.99 1.42 -15.95
N PRO A 109 6.33 2.06 -17.09
CA PRO A 109 5.38 2.87 -17.85
C PRO A 109 4.12 2.08 -18.27
N ARG A 110 4.24 0.77 -18.48
CA ARG A 110 3.12 -0.10 -18.85
C ARG A 110 2.11 -0.23 -17.71
N VAL A 111 2.59 -0.30 -16.46
CA VAL A 111 1.74 -0.31 -15.26
C VAL A 111 1.03 1.04 -15.12
N VAL A 112 1.76 2.14 -15.33
CA VAL A 112 1.25 3.50 -15.22
C VAL A 112 0.16 3.79 -16.27
N GLU A 113 0.36 3.36 -17.51
CA GLU A 113 -0.63 3.49 -18.59
C GLU A 113 -1.91 2.69 -18.30
N PHE A 114 -1.76 1.53 -17.65
CA PHE A 114 -2.88 0.63 -17.36
C PHE A 114 -3.86 1.18 -16.31
N ILE A 115 -3.38 1.97 -15.35
CA ILE A 115 -4.17 2.43 -14.20
C ILE A 115 -4.20 3.97 -14.17
N PRO A 116 -5.34 4.62 -14.48
CA PRO A 116 -5.42 6.07 -14.66
C PRO A 116 -5.00 6.97 -13.48
N ILE A 117 -4.94 6.44 -12.26
CA ILE A 117 -4.52 7.21 -11.06
C ILE A 117 -2.99 7.23 -10.88
N LEU A 118 -2.26 6.29 -11.48
CA LEU A 118 -0.81 6.16 -11.27
C LEU A 118 0.05 7.29 -11.84
N PRO A 119 -0.35 8.02 -12.92
CA PRO A 119 0.41 9.19 -13.34
C PRO A 119 0.62 10.25 -12.23
N PHE A 120 -0.36 10.46 -11.35
CA PHE A 120 -0.22 11.39 -10.21
C PHE A 120 0.81 10.93 -9.18
N LYS A 121 0.94 9.61 -9.01
CA LYS A 121 1.94 8.97 -8.15
C LYS A 121 3.35 9.14 -8.72
N VAL A 122 3.53 8.91 -10.02
CA VAL A 122 4.79 9.19 -10.74
C VAL A 122 5.18 10.66 -10.58
N GLN A 123 4.24 11.59 -10.78
CA GLN A 123 4.47 13.03 -10.60
C GLN A 123 4.90 13.39 -9.16
N THR A 124 4.35 12.71 -8.15
CA THR A 124 4.75 12.90 -6.74
C THR A 124 6.22 12.51 -6.54
N VAL A 125 6.64 11.36 -7.07
CA VAL A 125 8.03 10.90 -6.95
C VAL A 125 8.98 11.78 -7.76
N ASP A 126 8.59 12.23 -8.96
CA ASP A 126 9.35 13.21 -9.73
C ASP A 126 9.49 14.55 -8.99
N TYR A 127 8.45 14.97 -8.27
CA TYR A 127 8.54 16.14 -7.42
C TYR A 127 9.52 15.95 -6.27
N LEU A 128 9.51 14.79 -5.60
CA LEU A 128 10.49 14.45 -4.57
C LEU A 128 11.93 14.44 -5.10
N ARG A 129 12.16 13.88 -6.30
CA ARG A 129 13.46 13.92 -7.00
C ARG A 129 13.95 15.35 -7.18
N SER A 130 13.06 16.29 -7.50
CA SER A 130 13.40 17.72 -7.63
C SER A 130 13.81 18.40 -6.30
N LYS A 131 13.66 17.73 -5.15
CA LYS A 131 13.98 18.22 -3.80
C LYS A 131 15.10 17.45 -3.11
N GLU A 132 15.80 16.55 -3.82
CA GLU A 132 16.83 15.68 -3.21
C GLU A 132 18.01 16.43 -2.59
N ASP A 133 18.25 17.68 -3.01
CA ASP A 133 19.23 18.58 -2.41
C ASP A 133 18.84 19.06 -1.00
N ARG A 134 17.56 18.88 -0.61
CA ARG A 134 16.97 19.39 0.64
C ARG A 134 16.34 18.31 1.50
N MET A 135 15.82 17.25 0.91
CA MET A 135 15.09 16.19 1.60
C MET A 135 15.22 14.86 0.85
N GLU A 136 15.42 13.79 1.61
CA GLU A 136 15.53 12.44 1.09
C GLU A 136 14.15 11.83 0.87
N TRP A 137 14.07 10.79 0.04
CA TRP A 137 12.83 10.05 -0.16
C TRP A 137 13.04 8.56 -0.34
N THR A 138 12.00 7.77 -0.07
CA THR A 138 11.97 6.34 -0.42
C THR A 138 10.56 5.99 -0.91
N SER A 139 10.44 5.48 -2.13
CA SER A 139 9.18 4.93 -2.65
C SER A 139 9.14 3.43 -2.40
N LEU A 140 8.09 2.92 -1.77
CA LEU A 140 7.94 1.49 -1.46
C LEU A 140 6.90 0.87 -2.39
N VAL A 141 7.33 -0.09 -3.21
CA VAL A 141 6.52 -0.90 -4.12
C VAL A 141 6.26 -2.26 -3.47
N THR A 142 4.99 -2.62 -3.32
CA THR A 142 4.57 -3.80 -2.52
C THR A 142 3.64 -4.73 -3.28
N GLY A 143 3.31 -4.43 -4.54
CA GLY A 143 2.26 -5.13 -5.27
C GLY A 143 0.89 -4.92 -4.64
N LEU A 144 0.03 -5.94 -4.68
CA LEU A 144 -1.33 -5.86 -4.12
C LEU A 144 -1.32 -6.15 -2.62
N TRP A 145 -2.16 -5.44 -1.85
CA TRP A 145 -2.40 -5.74 -0.43
C TRP A 145 -3.16 -7.05 -0.28
N PHE A 146 -2.46 -8.13 0.05
CA PHE A 146 -2.92 -9.51 -0.02
C PHE A 146 -4.15 -9.78 0.84
N ASP A 147 -4.03 -9.54 2.15
CA ASP A 147 -5.05 -9.83 3.14
C ASP A 147 -6.29 -8.97 2.93
N TRP A 148 -6.11 -7.68 2.65
CA TRP A 148 -7.20 -6.78 2.25
C TRP A 148 -7.91 -7.24 0.97
N ALA A 149 -7.14 -7.53 -0.09
CA ALA A 149 -7.70 -7.91 -1.39
C ALA A 149 -8.36 -9.29 -1.37
N LEU A 150 -7.86 -10.22 -0.57
CA LEU A 150 -8.48 -11.53 -0.35
C LEU A 150 -9.77 -11.40 0.45
N ARG A 151 -9.74 -10.67 1.58
CA ARG A 151 -10.91 -10.46 2.45
C ARG A 151 -12.07 -9.80 1.73
N ASP A 152 -11.77 -8.80 0.91
CA ASP A 152 -12.78 -7.97 0.27
C ASP A 152 -13.12 -8.46 -1.16
N GLY A 153 -12.55 -9.58 -1.59
CA GLY A 153 -12.89 -10.25 -2.85
C GLY A 153 -12.25 -9.65 -4.10
N HIS A 154 -11.33 -8.70 -3.94
CA HIS A 154 -10.58 -8.07 -5.04
C HIS A 154 -9.64 -9.05 -5.77
N LEU A 155 -9.25 -10.16 -5.15
CA LEU A 155 -8.54 -11.27 -5.82
C LEU A 155 -9.48 -12.27 -6.51
N GLY A 156 -10.79 -12.06 -6.47
CA GLY A 156 -11.79 -12.93 -7.09
C GLY A 156 -12.27 -14.09 -6.22
N PHE A 157 -12.04 -14.03 -4.93
CA PHE A 157 -12.47 -15.07 -3.98
C PHE A 157 -13.59 -14.54 -3.10
N ASP A 158 -14.76 -15.14 -3.21
CA ASP A 158 -15.85 -14.97 -2.26
C ASP A 158 -15.69 -16.01 -1.15
N LEU A 159 -15.11 -15.57 -0.02
CA LEU A 159 -14.79 -16.45 1.11
C LEU A 159 -16.03 -16.97 1.85
N VAL A 160 -17.18 -16.30 1.69
CA VAL A 160 -18.44 -16.68 2.34
C VAL A 160 -19.16 -17.72 1.50
N ASN A 161 -19.33 -17.45 0.21
CA ASN A 161 -20.02 -18.34 -0.72
C ASN A 161 -19.11 -19.41 -1.36
N LYS A 162 -17.82 -19.45 -0.96
CA LYS A 162 -16.82 -20.40 -1.45
C LYS A 162 -16.78 -20.47 -2.98
N THR A 163 -16.74 -19.29 -3.59
CA THR A 163 -16.69 -19.14 -5.06
C THR A 163 -15.40 -18.45 -5.45
N ALA A 164 -14.65 -19.05 -6.38
CA ALA A 164 -13.51 -18.44 -7.02
C ALA A 164 -13.90 -18.00 -8.44
N THR A 165 -13.68 -16.74 -8.76
CA THR A 165 -13.69 -16.23 -10.13
C THR A 165 -12.24 -16.07 -10.53
N LEU A 166 -11.72 -16.95 -11.39
CA LEU A 166 -10.38 -16.86 -11.94
C LEU A 166 -10.38 -15.84 -13.09
N THR A 167 -9.32 -15.05 -13.15
CA THR A 167 -9.02 -14.21 -14.30
C THR A 167 -8.36 -15.10 -15.35
N ASP A 168 -8.98 -15.21 -16.52
CA ASP A 168 -8.59 -16.15 -17.56
C ASP A 168 -8.41 -17.58 -16.94
N GLU A 169 -7.23 -18.20 -17.06
CA GLU A 169 -6.90 -19.52 -16.52
C GLU A 169 -6.44 -19.52 -15.05
N GLY A 170 -6.24 -18.35 -14.45
CA GLY A 170 -5.81 -18.19 -13.04
C GLY A 170 -4.37 -18.65 -12.75
N THR A 171 -3.53 -18.80 -13.80
CA THR A 171 -2.16 -19.33 -13.72
C THR A 171 -1.08 -18.25 -13.64
N THR A 172 -1.37 -17.00 -14.01
CA THR A 172 -0.41 -15.90 -13.90
C THR A 172 0.07 -15.75 -12.45
N GLU A 173 1.39 -15.76 -12.26
CA GLU A 173 2.01 -15.45 -10.97
C GLU A 173 2.11 -13.94 -10.77
N PHE A 174 1.88 -13.49 -9.55
CA PHE A 174 2.01 -12.09 -9.17
C PHE A 174 2.56 -11.97 -7.74
N THR A 175 3.09 -10.79 -7.41
CA THR A 175 3.58 -10.46 -6.06
C THR A 175 2.51 -9.76 -5.25
N VAL A 176 2.39 -10.15 -3.98
CA VAL A 176 1.44 -9.56 -3.03
C VAL A 176 2.09 -9.40 -1.66
N SER A 177 1.63 -8.40 -0.91
CA SER A 177 2.12 -8.10 0.43
C SER A 177 0.97 -7.98 1.42
N THR A 178 1.07 -8.53 2.62
CA THR A 178 0.11 -8.24 3.69
C THR A 178 0.24 -6.78 4.12
N LEU A 179 -0.84 -6.18 4.66
CA LEU A 179 -0.74 -4.81 5.19
C LEU A 179 0.31 -4.70 6.31
N GLU A 180 0.47 -5.77 7.09
CA GLU A 180 1.47 -5.87 8.15
C GLU A 180 2.90 -5.88 7.59
N SER A 181 3.18 -6.65 6.53
CA SER A 181 4.49 -6.66 5.91
C SER A 181 4.84 -5.32 5.26
N VAL A 182 3.87 -4.60 4.68
CA VAL A 182 4.06 -3.22 4.21
C VAL A 182 4.48 -2.29 5.35
N GLY A 183 3.80 -2.36 6.50
CA GLY A 183 4.17 -1.56 7.66
C GLY A 183 5.55 -1.91 8.22
N ASN A 184 5.89 -3.19 8.28
CA ASN A 184 7.21 -3.65 8.70
C ASN A 184 8.31 -3.19 7.72
N ALA A 185 8.05 -3.22 6.41
CA ALA A 185 8.97 -2.73 5.39
C ALA A 185 9.24 -1.23 5.55
N ILE A 186 8.23 -0.42 5.90
CA ILE A 186 8.40 0.99 6.22
C ILE A 186 9.37 1.17 7.40
N ILE A 187 9.22 0.40 8.49
CA ILE A 187 10.15 0.44 9.63
C ILE A 187 11.57 0.07 9.21
N LYS A 188 11.72 -1.04 8.46
CA LYS A 188 13.04 -1.48 7.99
C LYS A 188 13.71 -0.48 7.06
N ILE A 189 12.96 0.27 6.26
CA ILE A 189 13.49 1.37 5.46
C ILE A 189 14.12 2.44 6.36
N LEU A 190 13.48 2.79 7.47
CA LEU A 190 14.01 3.77 8.42
C LEU A 190 15.25 3.25 9.16
N ASP A 191 15.32 1.93 9.40
CA ASP A 191 16.49 1.27 10.00
C ASP A 191 17.69 1.16 9.04
N HIS A 192 17.46 1.28 7.72
CA HIS A 192 18.48 1.23 6.68
C HIS A 192 18.55 2.55 5.89
N PRO A 193 18.81 3.69 6.55
CA PRO A 193 18.60 5.01 5.95
C PRO A 193 19.52 5.28 4.76
N GLU A 194 20.78 4.86 4.81
CA GLU A 194 21.73 5.09 3.71
C GLU A 194 21.40 4.23 2.49
N GLU A 195 21.00 2.98 2.70
CA GLU A 195 20.73 2.03 1.60
C GLU A 195 19.43 2.33 0.87
N THR A 196 18.46 2.91 1.56
CA THR A 196 17.11 3.19 1.03
C THR A 196 16.91 4.65 0.59
N LYS A 197 17.99 5.45 0.62
CA LYS A 197 17.96 6.87 0.25
C LYS A 197 17.71 7.06 -1.24
N ASN A 198 16.70 7.86 -1.58
CA ASN A 198 16.37 8.37 -2.92
C ASN A 198 16.18 7.26 -3.98
N ILE A 199 15.54 6.17 -3.56
CA ILE A 199 15.31 5.01 -4.43
C ILE A 199 13.89 4.46 -4.28
N HIS A 200 13.56 3.55 -5.20
CA HIS A 200 12.44 2.64 -5.03
C HIS A 200 12.92 1.38 -4.34
N VAL A 201 12.12 0.90 -3.40
CA VAL A 201 12.33 -0.35 -2.67
C VAL A 201 11.18 -1.29 -3.02
N TYR A 202 11.50 -2.53 -3.36
CA TYR A 202 10.52 -3.54 -3.76
C TYR A 202 10.44 -4.60 -2.68
N THR A 203 9.24 -4.93 -2.21
CA THR A 203 9.02 -5.98 -1.20
C THR A 203 7.82 -6.83 -1.58
N SER A 204 7.77 -8.07 -1.08
CA SER A 204 6.64 -8.96 -1.35
C SER A 204 6.55 -10.05 -0.29
N SER A 205 5.39 -10.20 0.36
CA SER A 205 5.10 -11.33 1.23
C SER A 205 5.10 -12.66 0.46
N PHE A 206 4.41 -12.69 -0.68
CA PHE A 206 4.20 -13.91 -1.45
C PHE A 206 4.28 -13.69 -2.94
N ASN A 207 4.73 -14.72 -3.65
CA ASN A 207 4.56 -14.86 -5.09
C ASN A 207 3.68 -16.08 -5.35
N LEU A 208 2.53 -15.86 -5.99
CA LEU A 208 1.51 -16.89 -6.18
C LEU A 208 0.62 -16.59 -7.38
N SER A 209 -0.08 -17.61 -7.86
CA SER A 209 -1.19 -17.50 -8.81
C SER A 209 -2.54 -17.63 -8.10
N GLN A 210 -3.65 -17.30 -8.78
CA GLN A 210 -4.99 -17.55 -8.24
C GLN A 210 -5.21 -19.05 -7.99
N ASN A 211 -4.65 -19.93 -8.83
CA ASN A 211 -4.74 -21.38 -8.64
C ASN A 211 -3.99 -21.85 -7.38
N ASN A 212 -2.81 -21.28 -7.07
CA ASN A 212 -2.12 -21.58 -5.81
C ASN A 212 -2.97 -21.18 -4.60
N LEU A 213 -3.56 -19.98 -4.64
CA LEU A 213 -4.42 -19.48 -3.55
C LEU A 213 -5.70 -20.31 -3.38
N LEU A 214 -6.34 -20.68 -4.49
CA LEU A 214 -7.50 -21.55 -4.50
C LEU A 214 -7.19 -22.91 -3.85
N THR A 215 -6.03 -23.49 -4.15
CA THR A 215 -5.57 -24.75 -3.54
C THR A 215 -5.46 -24.63 -2.02
N VAL A 216 -4.88 -23.53 -1.52
CA VAL A 216 -4.76 -23.27 -0.07
C VAL A 216 -6.15 -23.11 0.56
N LEU A 217 -7.06 -22.37 -0.08
CA LEU A 217 -8.43 -22.17 0.42
C LEU A 217 -9.22 -23.48 0.50
N GLN A 218 -9.16 -24.32 -0.54
CA GLN A 218 -9.82 -25.63 -0.54
C GLN A 218 -9.23 -26.56 0.53
N LYS A 219 -7.91 -26.53 0.73
CA LYS A 219 -7.24 -27.28 1.81
C LYS A 219 -7.73 -26.83 3.20
N ILE A 220 -7.85 -25.51 3.42
CA ILE A 220 -8.32 -24.95 4.70
C ILE A 220 -9.77 -25.35 4.97
N ASP A 221 -10.62 -25.31 3.94
CA ASP A 221 -12.04 -25.64 4.06
C ASP A 221 -12.33 -27.14 4.05
N GLY A 222 -11.39 -27.97 3.61
CA GLY A 222 -11.59 -29.42 3.44
C GLY A 222 -12.62 -29.77 2.36
N GLN A 223 -12.85 -28.88 1.40
CA GLN A 223 -13.81 -29.08 0.31
C GLN A 223 -13.47 -28.26 -0.93
N ASP A 224 -14.02 -28.68 -2.07
CA ASP A 224 -13.93 -27.93 -3.31
C ASP A 224 -14.80 -26.67 -3.29
N TRP A 225 -14.37 -25.68 -4.08
CA TRP A 225 -15.05 -24.41 -4.27
C TRP A 225 -15.70 -24.35 -5.65
N THR A 226 -16.73 -23.51 -5.79
CA THR A 226 -17.29 -23.23 -7.12
C THR A 226 -16.31 -22.37 -7.91
N VAL A 227 -15.87 -22.84 -9.08
CA VAL A 227 -14.93 -22.10 -9.93
C VAL A 227 -15.66 -21.50 -11.14
N LYS A 228 -15.42 -20.22 -11.38
CA LYS A 228 -15.85 -19.45 -12.55
C LYS A 228 -14.63 -18.83 -13.20
N GLN A 229 -14.73 -18.52 -14.49
CA GLN A 229 -13.71 -17.76 -15.21
C GLN A 229 -14.31 -16.46 -15.73
N ARG A 230 -13.48 -15.42 -15.79
CA ARG A 230 -13.80 -14.15 -16.45
C ARG A 230 -12.56 -13.64 -17.16
N ALA A 231 -12.73 -13.15 -18.38
CA ALA A 231 -11.59 -12.70 -19.17
C ALA A 231 -10.97 -11.43 -18.55
N SER A 232 -9.64 -11.32 -18.55
CA SER A 232 -8.92 -10.12 -18.08
C SER A 232 -9.41 -8.85 -18.78
N LYS A 233 -9.64 -8.90 -20.09
CA LYS A 233 -10.18 -7.78 -20.88
C LYS A 233 -11.52 -7.24 -20.34
N ASP A 234 -12.39 -8.11 -19.82
CA ASP A 234 -13.69 -7.70 -19.30
C ASP A 234 -13.54 -6.91 -17.99
N PHE A 235 -12.51 -7.21 -17.19
CA PHE A 235 -12.16 -6.41 -16.02
C PHE A 235 -11.59 -5.05 -16.41
N VAL A 236 -10.76 -5.02 -17.47
CA VAL A 236 -10.15 -3.78 -18.00
C VAL A 236 -11.22 -2.83 -18.54
N GLU A 237 -12.09 -3.32 -19.43
CA GLU A 237 -13.17 -2.54 -20.02
C GLU A 237 -14.10 -1.97 -18.95
N GLU A 238 -14.55 -2.80 -18.01
CA GLU A 238 -15.42 -2.37 -16.91
C GLU A 238 -14.71 -1.38 -15.97
N GLY A 239 -13.44 -1.64 -15.64
CA GLY A 239 -12.63 -0.78 -14.78
C GLY A 239 -12.48 0.62 -15.36
N HIS A 240 -12.07 0.74 -16.63
CA HIS A 240 -11.97 2.03 -17.29
C HIS A 240 -13.34 2.71 -17.43
N ARG A 241 -14.39 1.97 -17.78
CA ARG A 241 -15.76 2.51 -17.90
C ARG A 241 -16.26 3.12 -16.59
N ARG A 242 -15.90 2.55 -15.43
CA ARG A 242 -16.24 3.11 -14.10
C ARG A 242 -15.41 4.35 -13.80
N VAL A 243 -14.09 4.27 -13.96
CA VAL A 243 -13.19 5.40 -13.68
C VAL A 243 -13.52 6.62 -14.55
N GLN A 244 -13.83 6.43 -15.83
CA GLN A 244 -14.26 7.50 -16.75
C GLN A 244 -15.55 8.21 -16.29
N LYS A 245 -16.37 7.56 -15.45
CA LYS A 245 -17.58 8.14 -14.86
C LYS A 245 -17.35 8.70 -13.45
N GLY A 246 -16.09 8.77 -12.99
CA GLY A 246 -15.75 9.18 -11.62
C GLY A 246 -15.97 8.10 -10.56
N ASP A 247 -16.29 6.87 -10.96
CA ASP A 247 -16.45 5.74 -10.04
C ASP A 247 -15.10 5.03 -9.84
N TYR A 248 -14.45 5.34 -8.72
CA TYR A 248 -13.15 4.76 -8.36
C TYR A 248 -13.22 3.29 -7.95
N SER A 249 -14.42 2.68 -7.84
CA SER A 249 -14.54 1.22 -7.69
C SER A 249 -14.06 0.45 -8.93
N GLY A 250 -13.79 1.14 -10.04
CA GLY A 250 -13.10 0.57 -11.20
C GLY A 250 -11.61 0.28 -10.98
N ILE A 251 -10.94 0.99 -10.06
CA ILE A 251 -9.49 0.83 -9.84
C ILE A 251 -9.13 -0.59 -9.37
N PRO A 252 -9.81 -1.21 -8.39
CA PRO A 252 -9.52 -2.59 -8.03
C PRO A 252 -9.71 -3.60 -9.17
N LEU A 253 -10.62 -3.34 -10.13
CA LEU A 253 -10.77 -4.22 -11.31
C LEU A 253 -9.55 -4.11 -12.23
N LEU A 254 -9.04 -2.90 -12.46
CA LEU A 254 -7.82 -2.67 -13.24
C LEU A 254 -6.61 -3.29 -12.55
N VAL A 255 -6.44 -3.06 -11.24
CA VAL A 255 -5.34 -3.64 -10.46
C VAL A 255 -5.39 -5.18 -10.50
N ARG A 256 -6.57 -5.77 -10.39
CA ARG A 256 -6.75 -7.22 -10.52
C ARG A 256 -6.37 -7.71 -11.91
N ALA A 257 -6.85 -7.07 -12.97
CA ALA A 257 -6.53 -7.45 -14.35
C ALA A 257 -5.03 -7.34 -14.65
N LEU A 258 -4.40 -6.27 -14.15
CA LEU A 258 -2.96 -6.02 -14.25
C LEU A 258 -2.14 -7.14 -13.59
N ALA A 259 -2.56 -7.58 -12.40
CA ALA A 259 -1.82 -8.59 -11.64
C ALA A 259 -2.09 -10.02 -12.10
N THR A 260 -3.34 -10.35 -12.39
CA THR A 260 -3.77 -11.74 -12.63
C THR A 260 -3.97 -12.09 -14.10
N GLY A 261 -3.98 -11.09 -14.99
CA GLY A 261 -4.10 -11.28 -16.44
C GLY A 261 -2.77 -11.63 -17.13
N PRO A 262 -2.79 -11.97 -18.43
CA PRO A 262 -1.63 -12.46 -19.17
C PRO A 262 -0.55 -11.40 -19.40
N VAL A 263 -0.84 -10.12 -19.15
CA VAL A 263 0.14 -9.03 -19.24
C VAL A 263 1.24 -9.15 -18.18
N ASN A 264 0.99 -9.89 -17.09
CA ASN A 264 1.92 -10.18 -16.01
C ASN A 264 2.68 -8.94 -15.48
N LEU A 265 1.93 -7.85 -15.25
CA LEU A 265 2.47 -6.57 -14.77
C LEU A 265 2.35 -6.42 -13.25
N GLY A 266 1.80 -7.42 -12.55
CA GLY A 266 1.75 -7.47 -11.08
C GLY A 266 2.90 -8.25 -10.42
N ASP A 267 3.88 -8.74 -11.18
CA ASP A 267 5.07 -9.39 -10.65
C ASP A 267 6.22 -8.40 -10.49
N SER A 268 6.55 -8.08 -9.24
CA SER A 268 7.62 -7.14 -8.89
C SER A 268 8.99 -7.81 -8.74
N ARG A 269 9.11 -9.14 -8.84
CA ARG A 269 10.40 -9.86 -8.72
C ARG A 269 11.49 -9.36 -9.67
N PRO A 270 11.20 -9.01 -10.94
CA PRO A 270 12.21 -8.47 -11.84
C PRO A 270 12.85 -7.16 -11.37
N GLY A 271 12.18 -6.41 -10.47
CA GLY A 271 12.73 -5.20 -9.84
C GLY A 271 13.78 -5.47 -8.76
N GLY A 272 13.95 -6.73 -8.33
CA GLY A 272 14.82 -7.13 -7.24
C GLY A 272 14.18 -6.88 -5.88
N LEU A 273 13.72 -7.95 -5.23
CA LEU A 273 13.08 -7.89 -3.92
C LEU A 273 14.10 -7.61 -2.80
N TRP A 274 13.77 -6.68 -1.90
CA TRP A 274 14.63 -6.20 -0.80
C TRP A 274 14.39 -6.94 0.50
N ASP A 275 13.48 -7.90 0.55
CA ASP A 275 13.02 -8.55 1.78
C ASP A 275 14.17 -9.10 2.63
N GLU A 276 15.10 -9.85 2.03
CA GLU A 276 16.28 -10.36 2.73
C GLU A 276 17.27 -9.25 3.12
N ARG A 277 17.46 -8.26 2.24
CA ARG A 277 18.37 -7.13 2.47
C ARG A 277 17.93 -6.25 3.63
N LEU A 278 16.62 -6.07 3.79
CA LEU A 278 16.00 -5.32 4.88
C LEU A 278 15.80 -6.15 6.15
N GLY A 279 16.03 -7.47 6.08
CA GLY A 279 15.76 -8.39 7.19
C GLY A 279 14.28 -8.49 7.52
N LEU A 280 13.41 -8.51 6.51
CA LEU A 280 11.98 -8.76 6.68
C LEU A 280 11.73 -10.24 6.97
N GLU A 281 10.86 -10.50 7.94
CA GLU A 281 10.47 -11.86 8.30
C GLU A 281 9.58 -12.47 7.22
N ARG A 282 9.79 -13.76 6.94
CA ARG A 282 8.95 -14.50 5.98
C ARG A 282 7.66 -14.92 6.67
N GLU A 283 6.54 -14.57 6.04
CA GLU A 283 5.21 -14.99 6.48
C GLU A 283 4.87 -16.40 5.99
N ASP A 284 3.98 -17.10 6.71
CA ASP A 284 3.40 -18.37 6.26
C ASP A 284 2.06 -18.13 5.54
N LEU A 285 1.99 -18.54 4.28
CA LEU A 285 0.82 -18.31 3.43
C LEU A 285 -0.45 -18.95 4.01
N GLU A 286 -0.36 -20.18 4.52
CA GLU A 286 -1.55 -20.88 5.05
C GLU A 286 -2.06 -20.19 6.32
N GLN A 287 -1.17 -19.76 7.21
CA GLN A 287 -1.54 -19.01 8.42
C GLN A 287 -2.21 -17.68 8.08
N VAL A 288 -1.65 -16.91 7.13
CA VAL A 288 -2.26 -15.66 6.68
C VAL A 288 -3.63 -15.90 6.07
N VAL A 289 -3.77 -16.89 5.18
CA VAL A 289 -5.08 -17.22 4.57
C VAL A 289 -6.08 -17.68 5.63
N ARG A 290 -5.68 -18.51 6.62
CA ARG A 290 -6.56 -18.91 7.74
C ARG A 290 -7.05 -17.72 8.54
N ARG A 291 -6.16 -16.77 8.86
CA ARG A 291 -6.50 -15.52 9.55
C ARG A 291 -7.55 -14.73 8.77
N VAL A 292 -7.30 -14.48 7.49
CA VAL A 292 -8.20 -13.69 6.62
C VAL A 292 -9.57 -14.36 6.46
N VAL A 293 -9.60 -15.68 6.29
CA VAL A 293 -10.86 -16.45 6.21
C VAL A 293 -11.65 -16.33 7.52
N ALA A 294 -10.98 -16.45 8.67
CA ALA A 294 -11.61 -16.32 9.98
C ALA A 294 -12.16 -14.90 10.19
N GLU A 295 -11.39 -13.86 9.90
CA GLU A 295 -11.82 -12.45 9.98
C GLU A 295 -13.08 -12.20 9.11
N LYS A 296 -13.05 -12.65 7.84
CA LYS A 296 -14.16 -12.43 6.91
C LYS A 296 -15.45 -13.12 7.34
N ARG A 297 -15.36 -14.36 7.82
CA ARG A 297 -16.53 -15.18 8.17
C ARG A 297 -17.10 -14.84 9.55
N ASN A 298 -16.25 -14.42 10.48
CA ASN A 298 -16.67 -14.06 11.83
C ASN A 298 -17.14 -12.59 11.92
N GLY A 299 -17.02 -11.81 10.84
CA GLY A 299 -17.40 -10.41 10.81
C GLY A 299 -16.47 -9.50 11.63
N THR A 300 -15.29 -9.98 11.99
CA THR A 300 -14.28 -9.18 12.68
C THR A 300 -13.63 -8.25 11.67
N ALA A 301 -14.08 -6.99 11.61
CA ALA A 301 -13.34 -5.94 10.94
C ALA A 301 -12.06 -5.67 11.76
N THR A 302 -10.89 -5.85 11.15
CA THR A 302 -9.63 -5.35 11.71
C THR A 302 -9.70 -3.83 11.76
N ALA A 303 -9.60 -3.26 12.96
CA ALA A 303 -9.45 -1.82 13.21
C ALA A 303 -8.13 -1.28 12.63
#